data_AF-A0A812IIU9-F1
#
_entry.id   AF-A0A812IIU9-F1
#
_cell.length_a   1.000
_cell.length_b   1.000
_cell.length_c   1.000
_cell.angle_alpha   90.00
_cell.angle_beta   90.00
_cell.angle_gamma   90.00
#
_symmetry.space_group_name_H-M   'P 1'
#
loop_
_entity.id
_entity.type
_entity.pdbx_description
1 polymer ?
#
loop_
_entity_poly.entity_id
_entity_poly.type
_entity_poly.pdbx_seq_one_letter_code
_entity_poly.pdbx_strand_id
1 'polypeptide(L)'
;MDLSQTSLVTRVCDEDSSLLVASTQAKLLSDINKFLGIQKTAFEATFDQPGVTLCMLCIILWNLCVYRELRNIWLNLQGDSPERAWDIRPIDLALLWIRGILIDQAVMQLPRAQSTELHQDLRSFCCSTFAALFILVFSGEFVVANCELAMFSIIVTAYLLRGALAIALLVGGTQWLGRTTSIVDLILNAVALNGILDIDEFLFEAMVPTKIQLAIQKPLGVSELQPIQLKYTKGKSQAFNFTMLLIMLLVPYLVLIVPLTQRMLEVKREMCFGIQNFVVAYNSDAPCMLEGCKLQHRRARKI
;
A
#
# COMPACT_ATOMS: atom_id res chain seq x y z
N MET A 1 -27.84 5.08 43.12
CA MET A 1 -27.83 4.32 41.85
C MET A 1 -28.42 5.23 40.79
N ASP A 2 -27.61 6.10 40.21
CA ASP A 2 -28.00 6.83 39.00
C ASP A 2 -27.51 6.02 37.81
N LEU A 3 -28.28 4.98 37.46
CA LEU A 3 -28.15 4.29 36.17
C LEU A 3 -28.70 5.24 35.09
N SER A 4 -27.89 6.27 34.84
CA SER A 4 -27.89 7.27 33.78
C SER A 4 -29.14 7.32 32.89
N GLN A 5 -29.88 8.42 32.98
CA GLN A 5 -30.90 8.86 32.02
C GLN A 5 -30.35 9.15 30.61
N THR A 6 -29.09 8.83 30.33
CA THR A 6 -28.46 8.98 29.01
C THR A 6 -28.54 7.66 28.26
N SER A 7 -28.76 7.73 26.95
CA SER A 7 -28.80 6.51 26.16
C SER A 7 -27.42 5.86 26.09
N LEU A 8 -27.42 4.57 25.75
CA LEU A 8 -26.23 3.83 25.39
C LEU A 8 -25.46 4.54 24.26
N VAL A 9 -26.16 5.08 23.26
CA VAL A 9 -25.55 5.74 22.09
C VAL A 9 -24.79 6.99 22.50
N THR A 10 -25.37 7.81 23.38
CA THR A 10 -24.72 9.01 23.92
C THR A 10 -23.42 8.65 24.63
N ARG A 11 -23.44 7.61 25.46
CA ARG A 11 -22.25 7.18 26.19
C ARG A 11 -21.17 6.60 25.27
N VAL A 12 -21.54 5.91 24.19
CA VAL A 12 -20.59 5.43 23.17
C VAL A 12 -19.96 6.60 22.42
N CYS A 13 -20.76 7.60 22.03
CA CYS A 13 -20.28 8.79 21.33
C CYS A 13 -19.44 9.71 22.22
N ASP A 14 -19.66 9.69 23.54
CA ASP A 14 -18.82 10.37 24.52
C ASP A 14 -17.53 9.59 24.87
N GLU A 15 -17.36 8.38 24.33
CA GLU A 15 -16.26 7.44 24.57
C GLU A 15 -16.16 6.98 26.04
N ASP A 16 -17.29 6.73 26.70
CA ASP A 16 -17.35 6.29 28.10
C ASP A 16 -16.76 4.88 28.29
N SER A 17 -15.64 4.81 29.03
CA SER A 17 -14.87 3.58 29.25
C SER A 17 -15.56 2.56 30.16
N SER A 18 -16.65 2.94 30.83
CA SER A 18 -17.36 2.07 31.78
C SER A 18 -18.29 1.04 31.12
N LEU A 19 -18.46 1.09 29.80
CA LEU A 19 -19.31 0.18 29.03
C LEU A 19 -18.53 -1.02 28.46
N LEU A 20 -18.53 -2.13 29.19
CA LEU A 20 -17.91 -3.40 28.78
C LEU A 20 -18.42 -3.89 27.41
N VAL A 21 -19.72 -3.77 27.14
CA VAL A 21 -20.37 -4.27 25.91
C VAL A 21 -20.12 -3.38 24.69
N ALA A 22 -19.78 -2.10 24.88
CA ALA A 22 -19.55 -1.15 23.78
C ALA A 22 -18.07 -0.77 23.57
N SER A 23 -17.15 -1.45 24.26
CA SER A 23 -15.72 -1.18 24.22
C SER A 23 -15.11 -1.24 22.81
N THR A 24 -15.61 -2.11 21.92
CA THR A 24 -15.14 -2.21 20.54
C THR A 24 -15.57 -1.02 19.68
N GLN A 25 -16.84 -0.61 19.77
CA GLN A 25 -17.37 0.54 19.03
C GLN A 25 -16.75 1.85 19.53
N ALA A 26 -16.63 2.01 20.85
CA ALA A 26 -15.96 3.16 21.45
C ALA A 26 -14.49 3.25 21.03
N LYS A 27 -13.78 2.12 20.97
CA LYS A 27 -12.39 2.09 20.47
C LYS A 27 -12.31 2.49 19.00
N LEU A 28 -13.17 1.93 18.14
CA LEU A 28 -13.21 2.28 16.72
C LEU A 28 -13.49 3.78 16.51
N LEU A 29 -14.43 4.35 17.27
CA LEU A 29 -14.75 5.77 17.21
C LEU A 29 -13.57 6.64 17.67
N SER A 30 -12.91 6.24 18.75
CA SER A 30 -11.71 6.91 19.25
C SER A 30 -10.57 6.88 18.23
N ASP A 31 -10.35 5.74 17.57
CA ASP A 31 -9.35 5.59 16.50
C ASP A 31 -9.69 6.49 15.30
N ILE A 32 -10.97 6.56 14.89
CA ILE A 32 -11.44 7.47 13.82
C ILE A 32 -11.23 8.93 14.21
N ASN A 33 -11.61 9.34 15.43
CA ASN A 33 -11.44 10.71 15.92
C ASN A 33 -9.96 11.11 15.94
N LYS A 34 -9.09 10.21 16.42
CA LYS A 34 -7.65 10.42 16.44
C LYS A 34 -7.05 10.49 15.04
N PHE A 35 -7.51 9.64 14.12
CA PHE A 35 -7.04 9.64 12.73
C PHE A 35 -7.42 10.93 11.99
N LEU A 36 -8.68 11.36 12.13
CA LEU A 36 -9.21 12.56 11.48
C LEU A 36 -8.80 13.87 12.18
N GLY A 37 -8.33 13.81 13.43
CA GLY A 37 -8.01 15.00 14.24
C GLY A 37 -9.23 15.81 14.67
N ILE A 38 -10.42 15.20 14.66
CA ILE A 38 -11.69 15.90 14.91
C ILE A 38 -12.06 15.81 16.39
N GLN A 39 -12.59 16.89 16.97
CA GLN A 39 -13.16 16.87 18.32
C GLN A 39 -14.38 15.94 18.39
N LYS A 40 -14.68 15.40 19.58
CA LYS A 40 -15.75 14.40 19.79
C LYS A 40 -17.08 14.78 19.14
N THR A 41 -17.51 16.03 19.31
CA THR A 41 -18.80 16.55 18.84
C THR A 41 -18.77 17.19 17.44
N ALA A 42 -17.59 17.41 16.86
CA ALA A 42 -17.47 18.02 15.55
C ALA A 42 -17.60 16.96 14.44
N PHE A 43 -18.29 17.33 13.36
CA PHE A 43 -18.47 16.51 12.15
C PHE A 43 -17.81 17.13 10.91
N GLU A 44 -17.23 18.31 11.05
CA GLU A 44 -16.52 18.98 9.97
C GLU A 44 -15.04 18.59 10.00
N ALA A 45 -14.53 18.18 8.84
CA ALA A 45 -13.11 17.92 8.65
C ALA A 45 -12.34 19.25 8.70
N THR A 46 -11.47 19.41 9.68
CA THR A 46 -10.47 20.47 9.69
C THR A 46 -9.38 20.17 8.67
N PHE A 47 -8.70 21.20 8.16
CA PHE A 47 -7.57 21.03 7.23
C PHE A 47 -6.41 20.22 7.86
N ASP A 48 -6.30 20.23 9.19
CA ASP A 48 -5.24 19.56 9.93
C ASP A 48 -5.68 18.16 10.39
N GLN A 49 -5.59 17.18 9.49
CA GLN A 49 -5.91 15.77 9.76
C GLN A 49 -4.61 14.95 9.83
N PRO A 50 -4.04 14.69 11.03
CA PRO A 50 -2.70 14.12 11.16
C PRO A 50 -2.59 12.69 10.57
N GLY A 51 -3.66 11.89 10.63
CA GLY A 51 -3.67 10.56 10.03
C GLY A 51 -3.66 10.60 8.51
N VAL A 52 -4.41 11.54 7.91
CA VAL A 52 -4.46 11.72 6.46
C VAL A 52 -3.14 12.28 5.93
N THR A 53 -2.53 13.25 6.61
CA THR A 53 -1.23 13.79 6.21
C THR A 53 -0.13 12.75 6.27
N LEU A 54 -0.11 11.90 7.30
CA LEU A 54 0.83 10.78 7.39
C LEU A 54 0.60 9.76 6.26
N CYS A 55 -0.66 9.37 6.01
CA CYS A 55 -1.01 8.46 4.92
C CYS A 55 -0.58 9.03 3.57
N MET A 56 -0.80 10.33 3.35
CA MET A 56 -0.32 11.03 2.16
C MET A 56 1.20 11.00 2.02
N LEU A 57 1.94 11.27 3.09
CA LEU A 57 3.40 11.19 3.07
C LEU A 57 3.88 9.77 2.75
N CYS A 58 3.29 8.74 3.37
CA CYS A 58 3.63 7.34 3.08
C CYS A 58 3.34 6.97 1.62
N ILE A 59 2.20 7.37 1.08
CA ILE A 59 1.86 7.15 -0.34
C ILE A 59 2.82 7.91 -1.24
N ILE A 60 3.15 9.17 -0.95
CA ILE A 60 4.12 9.95 -1.74
C ILE A 60 5.49 9.27 -1.75
N LEU A 61 6.01 8.90 -0.58
CA LEU A 61 7.30 8.21 -0.46
C LEU A 61 7.29 6.88 -1.22
N TRP A 62 6.22 6.09 -1.07
CA TRP A 62 6.05 4.84 -1.82
C TRP A 62 6.06 5.05 -3.34
N ASN A 63 5.26 6.00 -3.83
CA ASN A 63 5.21 6.34 -5.25
C ASN A 63 6.56 6.84 -5.76
N LEU A 64 7.31 7.63 -4.98
CA LEU A 64 8.64 8.10 -5.35
C LEU A 64 9.66 6.95 -5.45
N CYS A 65 9.62 5.99 -4.53
CA CYS A 65 10.47 4.80 -4.58
C CYS A 65 10.21 3.99 -5.85
N VAL A 66 8.94 3.72 -6.17
CA VAL A 66 8.60 2.99 -7.39
C VAL A 66 8.88 3.82 -8.66
N TYR A 67 8.64 5.13 -8.63
CA TYR A 67 8.94 6.01 -9.76
C TYR A 67 10.44 6.02 -10.09
N ARG A 68 11.31 6.04 -9.06
CA ARG A 68 12.77 5.91 -9.23
C ARG A 68 13.11 4.63 -9.97
N GLU A 69 12.48 3.52 -9.59
CA GLU A 69 12.69 2.22 -10.18
C GLU A 69 12.23 2.15 -11.64
N LEU A 70 11.00 2.61 -11.93
CA LEU A 70 10.48 2.71 -13.29
C LEU A 70 11.34 3.62 -14.18
N ARG A 71 11.86 4.72 -13.63
CA ARG A 71 12.78 5.61 -14.35
C ARG A 71 14.09 4.90 -14.70
N ASN A 72 14.64 4.11 -13.78
CA ASN A 72 15.86 3.34 -14.04
C ASN A 72 15.64 2.31 -15.16
N ILE A 73 14.52 1.58 -15.12
CA ILE A 73 14.13 0.63 -16.19
C ILE A 73 14.00 1.36 -17.53
N TRP A 74 13.34 2.52 -17.54
CA TRP A 74 13.13 3.33 -18.75
C TRP A 74 14.44 3.83 -19.37
N LEU A 75 15.37 4.32 -18.53
CA LEU A 75 16.68 4.78 -18.98
C LEU A 75 17.52 3.63 -19.56
N ASN A 76 17.50 2.47 -18.89
CA ASN A 76 18.19 1.26 -19.37
C ASN A 76 17.64 0.78 -20.73
N LEU A 77 16.33 0.88 -20.95
CA LEU A 77 15.68 0.56 -22.23
C LEU A 77 16.05 1.54 -23.35
N GLN A 78 16.30 2.82 -23.03
CA GLN A 78 16.68 3.82 -24.02
C GLN A 78 18.13 3.66 -24.53
N GLY A 79 18.92 2.77 -23.92
CA GLY A 79 20.30 2.53 -24.35
C GLY A 79 21.23 3.73 -24.16
N ASP A 80 20.82 4.71 -23.34
CA ASP A 80 21.67 5.85 -23.00
C ASP A 80 22.72 5.35 -22.01
N SER A 81 23.94 5.12 -22.50
CA SER A 81 24.99 4.42 -21.77
C SER A 81 25.28 5.11 -20.42
N PRO A 82 25.34 4.35 -19.29
CA PRO A 82 25.28 4.89 -17.93
C PRO A 82 26.54 5.61 -17.41
N GLU A 83 27.50 5.96 -18.28
CA GLU A 83 28.79 6.57 -17.87
C GLU A 83 28.69 7.95 -17.19
N ARG A 84 27.49 8.51 -16.99
CA ARG A 84 27.30 9.77 -16.23
C ARG A 84 26.26 9.72 -15.11
N ALA A 85 25.78 8.54 -14.70
CA ALA A 85 24.65 8.43 -13.77
C ALA A 85 25.01 8.34 -12.27
N TRP A 86 26.29 8.30 -11.89
CA TRP A 86 26.71 8.21 -10.47
C TRP A 86 26.89 9.56 -9.75
N ASP A 87 26.24 10.63 -10.21
CA ASP A 87 26.18 11.88 -9.43
C ASP A 87 25.05 11.77 -8.39
N ILE A 88 25.36 11.08 -7.29
CA ILE A 88 24.48 10.87 -6.13
C ILE A 88 24.07 12.25 -5.60
N ARG A 89 22.82 12.63 -5.81
CA ARG A 89 22.31 13.92 -5.34
C ARG A 89 22.17 13.85 -3.80
N PRO A 90 22.38 14.96 -3.08
CA PRO A 90 22.23 15.02 -1.61
C PRO A 90 20.87 14.56 -1.07
N ILE A 91 19.84 14.47 -1.92
CA ILE A 91 18.52 13.91 -1.60
C ILE A 91 18.58 12.39 -1.31
N ASP A 92 19.46 11.65 -2.00
CA ASP A 92 19.60 10.19 -1.80
C ASP A 92 20.30 9.87 -0.46
N LEU A 93 21.22 10.72 -0.02
CA LEU A 93 21.88 10.64 1.30
C LEU A 93 20.93 10.98 2.45
N ALA A 94 20.04 11.97 2.27
CA ALA A 94 19.02 12.31 3.26
C ALA A 94 17.99 11.16 3.42
N LEU A 95 17.58 10.51 2.33
CA LEU A 95 16.70 9.33 2.35
C LEU A 95 17.36 8.10 2.99
N LEU A 96 18.67 7.91 2.81
CA LEU A 96 19.44 6.85 3.47
C LEU A 96 19.56 7.07 4.99
N TRP A 97 19.76 8.32 5.43
CA TRP A 97 19.83 8.65 6.85
C TRP A 97 18.48 8.45 7.56
N ILE A 98 17.37 8.80 6.87
CA ILE A 98 16.01 8.53 7.36
C ILE A 98 15.69 7.03 7.35
N ARG A 99 16.14 6.27 6.33
CA ARG A 99 16.03 4.81 6.26
C ARG A 99 16.71 4.11 7.45
N GLY A 100 17.90 4.56 7.86
CA GLY A 100 18.64 3.96 8.98
C GLY A 100 17.94 4.10 10.34
N ILE A 101 17.31 5.24 10.61
CA ILE A 101 16.65 5.51 11.90
C ILE A 101 15.31 4.76 12.04
N LEU A 102 14.58 4.58 10.94
CA LEU A 102 13.26 3.91 10.94
C LEU A 102 13.35 2.38 11.00
N ILE A 103 14.43 1.78 10.49
CA ILE A 103 14.60 0.31 10.44
C ILE A 103 14.88 -0.27 11.83
N ASP A 104 15.67 0.40 12.68
CA ASP A 104 15.99 -0.11 14.01
C ASP A 104 14.79 -0.09 14.99
N GLN A 105 13.77 0.74 14.75
CA GLN A 105 12.56 0.75 15.57
C GLN A 105 11.48 -0.26 15.13
N ALA A 106 11.44 -0.63 13.84
CA ALA A 106 10.35 -1.47 13.31
C ALA A 106 10.56 -2.99 13.54
N VAL A 107 11.81 -3.45 13.69
CA VAL A 107 12.14 -4.88 13.76
C VAL A 107 11.76 -5.54 15.11
N MET A 108 11.48 -4.77 16.17
CA MET A 108 11.19 -5.34 17.50
C MET A 108 9.72 -5.67 17.81
N GLN A 109 8.74 -5.37 16.95
CA GLN A 109 7.31 -5.31 17.40
C GLN A 109 6.28 -6.19 16.67
N LEU A 110 6.62 -6.99 15.65
CA LEU A 110 5.59 -7.63 14.80
C LEU A 110 4.82 -8.81 15.46
N PRO A 111 3.49 -8.72 15.66
CA PRO A 111 2.63 -9.82 16.12
C PRO A 111 2.09 -10.67 14.96
N ARG A 112 1.93 -11.99 15.18
CA ARG A 112 1.58 -13.02 14.17
C ARG A 112 0.15 -12.99 13.60
N ALA A 113 -0.72 -12.05 13.95
CA ALA A 113 -2.17 -12.20 13.76
C ALA A 113 -2.76 -11.68 12.43
N GLN A 114 -2.00 -10.96 11.59
CA GLN A 114 -2.54 -10.27 10.40
C GLN A 114 -2.19 -10.96 9.06
N SER A 115 -1.89 -12.25 9.09
CA SER A 115 -1.36 -13.02 7.94
C SER A 115 -2.41 -13.56 6.96
N THR A 116 -3.71 -13.61 7.32
CA THR A 116 -4.69 -14.40 6.55
C THR A 116 -5.45 -13.62 5.47
N GLU A 117 -5.71 -12.32 5.65
CA GLU A 117 -6.40 -11.51 4.62
C GLU A 117 -5.48 -11.06 3.47
N LEU A 118 -4.18 -10.91 3.74
CA LEU A 118 -3.17 -10.59 2.72
C LEU A 118 -3.12 -11.67 1.61
N HIS A 119 -3.49 -12.91 1.94
CA HIS A 119 -3.33 -14.05 1.05
C HIS A 119 -4.40 -14.13 -0.06
N GLN A 120 -5.54 -13.46 0.11
CA GLN A 120 -6.70 -13.58 -0.80
C GLN A 120 -6.67 -12.52 -1.90
N ASP A 121 -6.29 -11.29 -1.58
CA ASP A 121 -6.11 -10.21 -2.56
C ASP A 121 -4.84 -10.41 -3.42
N LEU A 122 -3.74 -10.91 -2.84
CA LEU A 122 -2.54 -11.25 -3.63
C LEU A 122 -2.79 -12.39 -4.63
N ARG A 123 -3.63 -13.38 -4.28
CA ARG A 123 -3.94 -14.51 -5.19
C ARG A 123 -4.72 -14.06 -6.42
N SER A 124 -5.68 -13.14 -6.28
CA SER A 124 -6.45 -12.66 -7.42
C SER A 124 -5.61 -11.80 -8.37
N PHE A 125 -4.68 -11.01 -7.84
CA PHE A 125 -3.81 -10.16 -8.66
C PHE A 125 -2.62 -10.91 -9.27
N CYS A 126 -1.99 -11.85 -8.55
CA CYS A 126 -0.88 -12.64 -9.09
C CYS A 126 -1.35 -13.68 -10.10
N CYS A 127 -2.47 -14.39 -9.88
CA CYS A 127 -2.78 -15.59 -10.68
C CYS A 127 -3.11 -15.28 -12.15
N SER A 128 -3.72 -14.14 -12.46
CA SER A 128 -4.10 -13.82 -13.85
C SER A 128 -2.95 -13.22 -14.67
N THR A 129 -2.11 -12.39 -14.05
CA THR A 129 -1.04 -11.66 -14.75
C THR A 129 0.27 -12.46 -14.81
N PHE A 130 0.62 -13.22 -13.76
CA PHE A 130 1.80 -14.10 -13.80
C PHE A 130 1.60 -15.31 -14.70
N ALA A 131 0.41 -15.92 -14.72
CA ALA A 131 0.18 -17.11 -15.56
C ALA A 131 0.30 -16.80 -17.06
N ALA A 132 -0.24 -15.66 -17.51
CA ALA A 132 -0.14 -15.24 -18.91
C ALA A 132 1.31 -14.89 -19.32
N LEU A 133 2.06 -14.21 -18.45
CA LEU A 133 3.45 -13.85 -18.74
C LEU A 133 4.38 -15.07 -18.68
N PHE A 134 4.18 -15.97 -17.71
CA PHE A 134 4.98 -17.18 -17.55
C PHE A 134 4.75 -18.18 -18.70
N ILE A 135 3.50 -18.32 -19.18
CA ILE A 135 3.17 -19.18 -20.33
C ILE A 135 3.81 -18.65 -21.63
N LEU A 136 3.89 -17.33 -21.83
CA LEU A 136 4.56 -16.75 -23.00
C LEU A 136 6.08 -16.89 -22.97
N VAL A 137 6.69 -16.89 -21.79
CA VAL A 137 8.16 -17.02 -21.62
C VAL A 137 8.63 -18.49 -21.70
N PHE A 138 7.80 -19.44 -21.25
CA PHE A 138 8.17 -20.85 -21.14
C PHE A 138 7.54 -21.77 -22.19
N SER A 139 6.70 -21.30 -23.13
CA SER A 139 6.31 -22.11 -24.28
C SER A 139 7.51 -22.26 -25.24
N GLY A 140 8.39 -23.20 -24.90
CA GLY A 140 9.70 -23.47 -25.52
C GLY A 140 9.65 -24.01 -26.95
N GLU A 141 8.86 -23.42 -27.83
CA GLU A 141 8.84 -23.72 -29.27
C GLU A 141 9.53 -22.64 -30.13
N PHE A 142 10.39 -21.79 -29.54
CA PHE A 142 11.26 -20.92 -30.33
C PHE A 142 12.57 -21.62 -30.69
N VAL A 143 12.50 -22.36 -31.80
CA VAL A 143 13.60 -23.03 -32.48
C VAL A 143 14.73 -22.06 -32.78
N VAL A 144 15.94 -22.48 -32.40
CA VAL A 144 17.24 -21.86 -32.61
C VAL A 144 17.49 -21.63 -34.11
N ALA A 145 17.35 -20.39 -34.56
CA ALA A 145 17.83 -20.00 -35.90
C ALA A 145 18.60 -18.66 -35.94
N ASN A 146 18.58 -17.84 -34.89
CA ASN A 146 19.41 -16.62 -34.81
C ASN A 146 19.79 -16.31 -33.36
N CYS A 147 21.05 -16.59 -32.98
CA CYS A 147 21.56 -16.45 -31.62
C CYS A 147 21.49 -15.00 -31.09
N GLU A 148 21.61 -14.01 -31.97
CA GLU A 148 21.55 -12.57 -31.62
C GLU A 148 20.13 -12.10 -31.25
N LEU A 149 19.10 -12.62 -31.91
CA LEU A 149 17.70 -12.29 -31.64
C LEU A 149 17.20 -12.93 -30.33
N ALA A 150 17.71 -14.12 -29.98
CA ALA A 150 17.35 -14.82 -28.74
C ALA A 150 17.84 -14.06 -27.50
N MET A 151 19.06 -13.52 -27.51
CA MET A 151 19.60 -12.75 -26.38
C MET A 151 18.83 -11.44 -26.19
N PHE A 152 18.52 -10.73 -27.28
CA PHE A 152 17.69 -9.52 -27.22
C PHE A 152 16.29 -9.82 -26.67
N SER A 153 15.66 -10.91 -27.12
CA SER A 153 14.35 -11.36 -26.63
C SER A 153 14.37 -11.64 -25.12
N ILE A 154 15.39 -12.34 -24.60
CA ILE A 154 15.53 -12.62 -23.16
C ILE A 154 15.68 -11.32 -22.37
N ILE A 155 16.50 -10.38 -22.83
CA ILE A 155 16.73 -9.09 -22.15
C ILE A 155 15.44 -8.27 -22.11
N VAL A 156 14.76 -8.10 -23.24
CA VAL A 156 13.49 -7.37 -23.32
C VAL A 156 12.44 -8.00 -22.41
N THR A 157 12.33 -9.33 -22.44
CA THR A 157 11.40 -10.08 -21.59
C THR A 157 11.68 -9.85 -20.10
N ALA A 158 12.96 -9.88 -19.68
CA ALA A 158 13.33 -9.61 -18.30
C ALA A 158 12.95 -8.19 -17.85
N TYR A 159 13.15 -7.17 -18.70
CA TYR A 159 12.75 -5.79 -18.39
C TYR A 159 11.23 -5.62 -18.32
N LEU A 160 10.47 -6.29 -19.20
CA LEU A 160 9.01 -6.28 -19.16
C LEU A 160 8.47 -6.93 -17.88
N LEU A 161 9.05 -8.07 -17.47
CA LEU A 161 8.70 -8.72 -16.20
C LEU A 161 8.97 -7.80 -15.00
N ARG A 162 10.12 -7.13 -14.96
CA ARG A 162 10.46 -6.17 -13.89
C ARG A 162 9.49 -4.99 -13.86
N GLY A 163 9.14 -4.44 -15.02
CA GLY A 163 8.13 -3.39 -15.13
C GLY A 163 6.76 -3.85 -14.61
N ALA A 164 6.33 -5.07 -14.97
CA ALA A 164 5.08 -5.65 -14.49
C ALA A 164 5.07 -5.85 -12.96
N LEU A 165 6.18 -6.34 -12.39
CA LEU A 165 6.36 -6.49 -10.95
C LEU A 165 6.30 -5.14 -10.22
N ALA A 166 7.01 -4.13 -10.72
CA ALA A 166 6.99 -2.79 -10.15
C ALA A 166 5.58 -2.18 -10.17
N ILE A 167 4.83 -2.35 -11.25
CA ILE A 167 3.44 -1.89 -11.35
C ILE A 167 2.53 -2.65 -10.39
N ALA A 168 2.68 -3.97 -10.30
CA ALA A 168 1.89 -4.79 -9.37
C ALA A 168 2.17 -4.40 -7.91
N LEU A 169 3.44 -4.18 -7.54
CA LEU A 169 3.84 -3.68 -6.24
C LEU A 169 3.28 -2.28 -5.99
N LEU A 170 3.28 -1.39 -6.98
CA LEU A 170 2.71 -0.06 -6.85
C LEU A 170 1.22 -0.12 -6.46
N VAL A 171 0.44 -0.88 -7.24
CA VAL A 171 -1.01 -1.01 -7.03
C VAL A 171 -1.31 -1.74 -5.73
N GLY A 172 -0.64 -2.86 -5.47
CA GLY A 172 -0.83 -3.64 -4.24
C GLY A 172 -0.42 -2.86 -3.00
N GLY A 173 0.73 -2.19 -3.05
CA GLY A 173 1.27 -1.38 -1.96
C GLY A 173 0.41 -0.15 -1.64
N THR A 174 -0.06 0.57 -2.66
CA THR A 174 -0.98 1.70 -2.46
C THR A 174 -2.31 1.25 -1.86
N GLN A 175 -2.90 0.16 -2.36
CA GLN A 175 -4.13 -0.42 -1.80
C GLN A 175 -3.95 -0.89 -0.36
N TRP A 176 -2.81 -1.53 -0.06
CA TRP A 176 -2.51 -2.03 1.28
C TRP A 176 -2.36 -0.88 2.29
N LEU A 177 -1.62 0.17 1.93
CA LEU A 177 -1.50 1.38 2.75
C LEU A 177 -2.86 2.07 2.96
N GLY A 178 -3.65 2.23 1.89
CA GLY A 178 -4.94 2.91 1.96
C GLY A 178 -6.02 2.19 2.78
N ARG A 179 -5.88 0.88 3.00
CA ARG A 179 -6.80 0.12 3.88
C ARG A 179 -6.44 0.19 5.36
N THR A 180 -5.27 0.74 5.70
CA THR A 180 -4.80 0.78 7.08
C THR A 180 -5.38 2.00 7.80
N THR A 181 -6.21 1.77 8.82
CA THR A 181 -6.89 2.84 9.59
C THR A 181 -6.13 3.27 10.84
N SER A 182 -5.23 2.41 11.34
CA SER A 182 -4.37 2.67 12.49
C SER A 182 -3.07 3.36 12.06
N ILE A 183 -2.73 4.46 12.71
CA ILE A 183 -1.50 5.23 12.44
C ILE A 183 -0.25 4.38 12.65
N VAL A 184 -0.23 3.56 13.71
CA VAL A 184 0.92 2.72 14.05
C VAL A 184 1.11 1.63 12.98
N ASP A 185 0.01 1.00 12.58
CA ASP A 185 0.04 -0.05 11.56
C ASP A 185 0.42 0.54 10.21
N LEU A 186 0.04 1.80 9.92
CA LEU A 186 0.38 2.47 8.67
C LEU A 186 1.89 2.69 8.54
N ILE A 187 2.57 3.07 9.63
CA ILE A 187 4.04 3.19 9.66
C ILE A 187 4.69 1.82 9.51
N LEU A 188 4.23 0.81 10.25
CA LEU A 188 4.77 -0.55 10.18
C LEU A 188 4.61 -1.13 8.77
N ASN A 189 3.46 -0.93 8.15
CA ASN A 189 3.17 -1.37 6.79
C ASN A 189 4.06 -0.63 5.77
N ALA A 190 4.25 0.67 5.92
CA ALA A 190 5.15 1.44 5.05
C ALA A 190 6.60 0.93 5.14
N VAL A 191 7.10 0.63 6.34
CA VAL A 191 8.46 0.09 6.53
C VAL A 191 8.58 -1.32 5.94
N ALA A 192 7.59 -2.18 6.15
CA ALA A 192 7.57 -3.53 5.58
C ALA A 192 7.57 -3.49 4.04
N LEU A 193 6.80 -2.57 3.45
CA LEU A 193 6.74 -2.39 2.01
C LEU A 193 8.07 -1.91 1.42
N ASN A 194 8.80 -1.05 2.15
CA ASN A 194 10.16 -0.69 1.78
C ASN A 194 11.10 -1.91 1.80
N GLY A 195 10.99 -2.77 2.81
CA GLY A 195 11.78 -4.01 2.87
C GLY A 195 11.52 -4.96 1.70
N ILE A 196 10.28 -5.04 1.22
CA ILE A 196 9.93 -5.85 0.03
C ILE A 196 10.65 -5.33 -1.23
N LEU A 197 10.76 -4.01 -1.41
CA LEU A 197 11.51 -3.43 -2.54
C LEU A 197 13.00 -3.76 -2.46
N ASP A 198 13.59 -3.69 -1.28
CA ASP A 198 15.02 -4.00 -1.10
C ASP A 198 15.29 -5.49 -1.41
N ILE A 199 14.35 -6.40 -1.06
CA ILE A 199 14.44 -7.83 -1.43
C ILE A 199 14.30 -8.06 -2.94
N ASP A 200 13.39 -7.34 -3.60
CA ASP A 200 13.21 -7.42 -5.07
C ASP A 200 14.50 -7.02 -5.81
N GLU A 201 15.20 -5.99 -5.32
CA GLU A 201 16.49 -5.56 -5.86
C GLU A 201 17.56 -6.65 -5.73
N PHE A 202 17.71 -7.27 -4.55
CA PHE A 202 18.64 -8.38 -4.36
C PHE A 202 18.29 -9.62 -5.19
N LEU A 203 17.00 -9.93 -5.33
CA LEU A 203 16.55 -11.05 -6.15
C LEU A 203 16.91 -10.80 -7.62
N PHE A 204 16.77 -9.57 -8.10
CA PHE A 204 17.17 -9.22 -9.45
C PHE A 204 18.67 -9.36 -9.66
N GLU A 205 19.49 -8.83 -8.75
CA GLU A 205 20.95 -8.97 -8.82
C GLU A 205 21.38 -10.44 -8.88
N ALA A 206 20.70 -11.32 -8.13
CA ALA A 206 20.94 -12.76 -8.15
C ALA A 206 20.48 -13.44 -9.45
N MET A 207 19.40 -12.96 -10.07
CA MET A 207 18.85 -13.53 -11.31
C MET A 207 19.57 -13.07 -12.57
N VAL A 208 20.26 -11.94 -12.55
CA VAL A 208 21.06 -11.48 -13.71
C VAL A 208 22.32 -12.35 -13.84
N PRO A 209 22.50 -13.07 -14.96
CA PRO A 209 23.67 -13.92 -15.13
C PRO A 209 24.97 -13.10 -15.09
N THR A 210 25.90 -13.48 -14.20
CA THR A 210 27.22 -12.85 -14.03
C THR A 210 28.03 -12.80 -15.33
N LYS A 211 27.71 -13.67 -16.29
CA LYS A 211 28.33 -13.69 -17.63
C LYS A 211 27.99 -12.47 -18.47
N ILE A 212 26.82 -11.85 -18.29
CA ILE A 212 26.45 -10.59 -18.96
C ILE A 212 27.28 -9.43 -18.38
N GLN A 213 27.45 -9.41 -17.06
CA GLN A 213 28.29 -8.41 -16.39
C GLN A 213 29.75 -8.50 -16.87
N LEU A 214 30.28 -9.72 -17.03
CA LEU A 214 31.62 -9.94 -17.56
C LEU A 214 31.77 -9.63 -19.06
N ALA A 215 30.71 -9.81 -19.86
CA ALA A 215 30.69 -9.43 -21.28
C ALA A 215 30.60 -7.91 -21.50
N ILE A 216 29.99 -7.18 -20.56
CA ILE A 216 29.94 -5.71 -20.58
C ILE A 216 31.25 -5.11 -20.04
N GLN A 217 31.88 -5.74 -19.04
CA GLN A 217 33.06 -5.20 -18.37
C GLN A 217 34.38 -5.53 -19.09
N LYS A 218 34.39 -6.51 -20.00
CA LYS A 218 35.51 -6.73 -20.92
C LYS A 218 35.13 -6.17 -22.30
N PRO A 219 35.63 -4.97 -22.68
CA PRO A 219 35.47 -4.44 -24.03
C PRO A 219 36.29 -5.31 -24.98
N LEU A 220 35.69 -6.43 -25.41
CA LEU A 220 36.33 -7.47 -26.17
C LEU A 220 36.35 -7.06 -27.65
N GLY A 221 37.18 -6.07 -27.99
CA GLY A 221 37.63 -5.79 -29.36
C GLY A 221 36.54 -5.65 -30.43
N VAL A 222 35.29 -5.32 -30.07
CA VAL A 222 34.23 -5.05 -31.03
C VAL A 222 34.51 -3.66 -31.60
N SER A 223 35.20 -3.66 -32.73
CA SER A 223 35.49 -2.50 -33.56
C SER A 223 34.27 -1.61 -33.72
N GLU A 224 34.41 -0.34 -33.30
CA GLU A 224 33.62 0.83 -33.71
C GLU A 224 32.18 0.54 -34.19
N LEU A 225 31.31 0.01 -33.32
CA LEU A 225 29.88 0.17 -33.54
C LEU A 225 29.57 1.65 -33.32
N GLN A 226 29.44 2.39 -34.42
CA GLN A 226 29.08 3.81 -34.36
C GLN A 226 27.73 3.92 -33.64
N PRO A 227 27.65 4.70 -32.54
CA PRO A 227 26.41 4.87 -31.80
C PRO A 227 25.37 5.46 -32.74
N ILE A 228 24.20 4.82 -32.84
CA ILE A 228 23.08 5.34 -33.62
C ILE A 228 22.70 6.68 -33.01
N GLN A 229 23.03 7.76 -33.71
CA GLN A 229 22.77 9.14 -33.30
C GLN A 229 21.28 9.46 -33.48
N LEU A 230 20.42 8.88 -32.64
CA LEU A 230 19.04 9.33 -32.51
C LEU A 230 19.07 10.73 -31.89
N LYS A 231 18.73 11.76 -32.68
CA LYS A 231 18.55 13.14 -32.18
C LYS A 231 17.40 13.18 -31.18
N TYR A 232 17.71 12.92 -29.91
CA TYR A 232 16.74 12.97 -28.84
C TYR A 232 16.54 14.43 -28.38
N THR A 233 15.31 14.93 -28.50
CA THR A 233 14.97 16.29 -28.06
C THR A 233 14.76 16.31 -26.54
N LYS A 234 15.77 16.81 -25.80
CA LYS A 234 15.79 16.86 -24.33
C LYS A 234 14.54 17.49 -23.68
N GLY A 235 13.90 18.47 -24.33
CA GLY A 235 12.75 19.19 -23.75
C GLY A 235 11.46 18.38 -23.62
N LYS A 236 11.18 17.45 -24.56
CA LYS A 236 9.91 16.68 -24.55
C LYS A 236 9.88 15.60 -23.47
N SER A 237 11.03 15.07 -23.09
CA SER A 237 11.14 13.98 -22.08
C SER A 237 10.94 14.47 -20.65
N GLN A 238 11.38 15.70 -20.32
CA GLN A 238 11.18 16.25 -18.96
C GLN A 238 9.70 16.49 -18.65
N ALA A 239 8.94 17.03 -19.60
CA ALA A 239 7.51 17.26 -19.44
C ALA A 239 6.74 15.94 -19.24
N PHE A 240 7.09 14.89 -19.99
CA PHE A 240 6.48 13.56 -19.83
C PHE A 240 6.74 12.97 -18.44
N ASN A 241 7.99 13.04 -17.98
CA ASN A 241 8.37 12.57 -16.64
C ASN A 241 7.62 13.30 -15.52
N PHE A 242 7.53 14.63 -15.60
CA PHE A 242 6.80 15.42 -14.61
C PHE A 242 5.30 15.12 -14.63
N THR A 243 4.71 14.96 -15.82
CA THR A 243 3.31 14.59 -15.99
C THR A 243 3.01 13.21 -15.39
N MET A 244 3.89 12.24 -15.66
CA MET A 244 3.76 10.88 -15.12
C MET A 244 3.83 10.86 -13.58
N LEU A 245 4.79 11.61 -12.99
CA LEU A 245 4.89 11.75 -11.55
C LEU A 245 3.64 12.40 -10.94
N LEU A 246 3.14 13.47 -11.56
CA LEU A 246 1.92 14.14 -11.10
C LEU A 246 0.71 13.19 -11.11
N ILE A 247 0.56 12.37 -12.16
CA ILE A 247 -0.51 11.38 -12.26
C ILE A 247 -0.36 10.30 -11.16
N MET A 248 0.86 9.79 -10.93
CA MET A 248 1.11 8.80 -9.86
C MET A 248 0.79 9.34 -8.46
N LEU A 249 0.91 10.65 -8.23
CA LEU A 249 0.55 11.26 -6.94
C LEU A 249 -0.95 11.58 -6.85
N LEU A 250 -1.53 12.10 -7.92
CA LEU A 250 -2.92 12.55 -7.94
C LEU A 250 -3.91 11.38 -7.91
N VAL A 251 -3.62 10.29 -8.63
CA VAL A 251 -4.54 9.15 -8.75
C VAL A 251 -4.79 8.48 -7.39
N PRO A 252 -3.78 8.08 -6.59
CA PRO A 252 -3.99 7.49 -5.27
C PRO A 252 -4.68 8.44 -4.29
N TYR A 253 -4.40 9.74 -4.38
CA TYR A 253 -5.09 10.74 -3.57
C TYR A 253 -6.61 10.73 -3.83
N LEU A 254 -7.02 10.82 -5.10
CA LEU A 254 -8.43 10.84 -5.47
C LEU A 254 -9.13 9.50 -5.27
N VAL A 255 -8.45 8.39 -5.54
CA VAL A 255 -9.05 7.04 -5.55
C VAL A 255 -9.02 6.36 -4.18
N LEU A 256 -8.05 6.68 -3.31
CA LEU A 256 -7.93 6.03 -2.00
C LEU A 256 -8.20 6.99 -0.84
N ILE A 257 -7.53 8.15 -0.81
CA ILE A 257 -7.56 9.04 0.36
C ILE A 257 -8.92 9.73 0.51
N VAL A 258 -9.44 10.33 -0.57
CA VAL A 258 -10.77 10.97 -0.56
C VAL A 258 -11.87 10.00 -0.08
N PRO A 259 -12.02 8.79 -0.67
CA PRO A 259 -13.06 7.86 -0.21
C PRO A 259 -12.80 7.28 1.18
N LEU A 260 -11.53 7.15 1.62
CA LEU A 260 -11.21 6.70 2.98
C LEU A 260 -11.75 7.69 4.02
N THR A 261 -11.47 8.98 3.84
CA THR A 261 -11.96 10.04 4.73
C THR A 261 -13.48 10.10 4.74
N GLN A 262 -14.12 9.98 3.57
CA GLN A 262 -15.58 9.97 3.46
C GLN A 262 -16.20 8.78 4.22
N ARG A 263 -15.66 7.57 4.07
CA ARG A 263 -16.17 6.38 4.76
C ARG A 263 -16.02 6.49 6.29
N MET A 264 -14.91 7.04 6.79
CA MET A 264 -14.74 7.25 8.22
C MET A 264 -15.73 8.28 8.78
N LEU A 265 -15.97 9.36 8.04
CA LEU A 265 -16.97 10.36 8.41
C LEU A 265 -18.40 9.82 8.34
N GLU A 266 -18.71 9.00 7.35
CA GLU A 266 -20.00 8.33 7.22
C GLU A 266 -20.24 7.36 8.37
N VAL A 267 -19.27 6.51 8.72
CA VAL A 267 -19.36 5.62 9.90
C VAL A 267 -19.57 6.42 11.18
N LYS A 268 -18.82 7.52 11.38
CA LYS A 268 -19.02 8.41 12.54
C LYS A 268 -20.43 9.01 12.54
N ARG A 269 -20.95 9.41 11.37
CA ARG A 269 -22.31 9.93 11.23
C ARG A 269 -23.33 8.85 11.57
N GLU A 270 -23.27 7.67 10.99
CA GLU A 270 -24.24 6.61 11.28
C GLU A 270 -24.23 6.18 12.77
N MET A 271 -23.08 6.25 13.44
CA MET A 271 -22.97 5.91 14.86
C MET A 271 -23.47 7.02 15.79
N CYS A 272 -23.19 8.28 15.47
CA CYS A 272 -23.37 9.40 16.40
C CYS A 272 -24.31 10.50 15.90
N PHE A 273 -24.93 10.35 14.73
CA PHE A 273 -25.90 11.32 14.24
C PHE A 273 -27.31 11.03 14.79
N GLY A 274 -28.12 12.08 14.91
CA GLY A 274 -29.52 11.99 15.33
C GLY A 274 -29.76 12.19 16.83
N ILE A 275 -31.01 11.96 17.26
CA ILE A 275 -31.44 12.15 18.64
C ILE A 275 -30.98 10.94 19.45
N GLN A 276 -29.87 11.11 20.17
CA GLN A 276 -29.32 10.07 21.02
C GLN A 276 -30.02 9.99 22.38
N ASN A 277 -31.07 10.76 22.66
CA ASN A 277 -31.64 10.84 24.02
C ASN A 277 -32.68 9.75 24.35
N PHE A 278 -32.68 8.62 23.65
CA PHE A 278 -33.65 7.55 23.93
C PHE A 278 -33.14 6.61 25.03
N VAL A 279 -33.86 6.56 26.15
CA VAL A 279 -33.56 5.63 27.23
C VAL A 279 -34.08 4.24 26.84
N VAL A 280 -33.19 3.29 26.59
CA VAL A 280 -33.56 1.87 26.46
C VAL A 280 -33.78 1.34 27.87
N ALA A 281 -34.99 1.51 28.40
CA ALA A 281 -35.38 0.86 29.63
C ALA A 281 -35.65 -0.63 29.33
N TYR A 282 -34.95 -1.51 30.05
CA TYR A 282 -35.26 -2.94 30.03
C TYR A 282 -36.62 -3.12 30.71
N ASN A 283 -37.69 -3.25 29.92
CA ASN A 283 -39.01 -3.52 30.48
C ASN A 283 -39.05 -4.99 30.91
N SER A 284 -38.85 -5.25 32.20
CA SER A 284 -38.94 -6.59 32.80
C SER A 284 -40.32 -7.23 32.66
N ASP A 285 -41.35 -6.43 32.37
CA ASP A 285 -42.74 -6.86 32.25
C ASP A 285 -43.19 -6.99 30.78
N ALA A 286 -42.33 -6.67 29.82
CA ALA A 286 -42.60 -6.97 28.41
C ALA A 286 -42.27 -8.45 28.15
N PRO A 287 -43.25 -9.35 27.99
CA PRO A 287 -42.97 -10.70 27.51
C PRO A 287 -42.29 -10.58 26.16
N CYS A 288 -41.08 -11.17 26.01
CA CYS A 288 -40.39 -11.25 24.73
C CYS A 288 -41.34 -11.84 23.67
N MET A 289 -41.94 -10.98 22.83
CA MET A 289 -42.82 -11.39 21.73
C MET A 289 -42.03 -11.88 20.51
N LEU A 290 -40.70 -11.94 20.57
CA LEU A 290 -39.90 -12.73 19.65
C LEU A 290 -39.96 -14.20 20.09
N GLU A 291 -40.75 -15.00 19.37
CA GLU A 291 -40.87 -16.47 19.52
C GLU A 291 -39.52 -17.22 19.59
N GLY A 292 -38.39 -16.58 19.25
CA GLY A 292 -37.04 -17.15 19.34
C GLY A 292 -36.43 -17.22 20.74
N CYS A 293 -36.92 -16.49 21.75
CA CYS A 293 -36.23 -16.41 23.05
C CYS A 293 -36.51 -17.60 24.00
N LYS A 294 -37.56 -18.39 23.75
CA LYS A 294 -37.89 -19.58 24.57
C LYS A 294 -36.97 -20.78 24.37
N LEU A 295 -36.12 -20.79 23.33
CA LEU A 295 -35.29 -21.95 23.00
C LEU A 295 -33.90 -21.95 23.66
N GLN A 296 -33.35 -20.79 24.05
CA GLN A 296 -32.02 -20.76 24.68
C GLN A 296 -32.05 -21.16 26.16
N HIS A 297 -33.13 -20.88 26.89
CA HIS A 297 -33.18 -21.19 28.32
C HIS A 297 -33.47 -22.67 28.65
N ARG A 298 -33.89 -23.49 27.67
CA ARG A 298 -34.06 -24.96 27.87
C ARG A 298 -32.80 -25.78 27.63
N ARG A 299 -31.76 -25.22 26.98
CA ARG A 299 -30.51 -25.97 26.72
C ARG A 299 -29.49 -25.88 27.85
N ALA A 300 -29.61 -24.88 28.73
CA ALA A 300 -28.73 -24.73 29.90
C ALA A 300 -29.16 -25.53 31.15
N ARG A 301 -30.24 -26.33 31.06
CA ARG A 301 -30.75 -27.14 32.18
C ARG A 301 -30.53 -28.65 32.02
N LYS A 302 -29.69 -29.04 31.06
CA LYS A 302 -29.27 -30.44 30.82
C LYS A 302 -27.76 -30.50 30.60
N ILE A 303 -26.98 -30.03 31.57
CA ILE A 303 -25.61 -30.47 31.86
C ILE A 303 -25.49 -30.47 33.38
#